data_AF-B0DF16-F1
#
_entry.id   AF-B0DF16-F1
#
_cell.length_a   1.000
_cell.length_b   1.000
_cell.length_c   1.000
_cell.angle_alpha   90.00
_cell.angle_beta   90.00
_cell.angle_gamma   90.00
#
_symmetry.space_group_name_H-M   'P 1'
#
loop_
_entity.id
_entity.type
_entity.pdbx_description
1 polymer ?
#
loop_
_entity_poly.entity_id
_entity_poly.type
_entity_poly.pdbx_seq_one_letter_code
_entity_poly.pdbx_strand_id
1 'polypeptide(L)'
;MSVYFFSSRIRVVCSSILVKHKWQIFVLWPSYYYVVQGHRFGIIEGYGCRPTTYFSIAAIFIVWLPPLILSIGAIAFAGLVLRPFIQCRISFATHLATHSALSYAIWFTVVSIPICPWMNWADVHSNFSRIDLYPALFHAP
;
A
#
# COMPACT_ATOMS: atom_id res chain seq x y z
N MET A 1 6.40 1.25 24.12
CA MET A 1 5.09 0.60 24.36
C MET A 1 3.93 1.27 23.60
N SER A 2 3.77 2.60 23.64
CA SER A 2 2.59 3.30 23.09
C SER A 2 2.43 3.23 21.55
N VAL A 3 3.54 3.23 20.79
CA VAL A 3 3.50 3.26 19.31
C VAL A 3 3.11 1.90 18.69
N TYR A 4 3.52 0.78 19.31
CA TYR A 4 3.13 -0.56 18.88
C TYR A 4 1.62 -0.80 19.08
N PHE A 5 1.06 -0.30 20.19
CA PHE A 5 -0.36 -0.44 20.50
C PHE A 5 -1.27 0.34 19.53
N PHE A 6 -0.82 1.50 19.05
CA PHE A 6 -1.54 2.31 18.06
C PHE A 6 -1.53 1.68 16.65
N SER A 7 -0.41 1.06 16.24
CA SER A 7 -0.30 0.35 14.95
C SER A 7 -1.20 -0.89 14.89
N SER A 8 -1.34 -1.63 16.00
CA SER A 8 -2.21 -2.79 16.10
C SER A 8 -3.70 -2.40 15.99
N ARG A 9 -4.14 -1.33 16.66
CA ARG A 9 -5.54 -0.88 16.58
C ARG A 9 -5.92 -0.38 15.20
N ILE A 10 -5.06 0.38 14.52
CA ILE A 10 -5.35 0.89 13.18
C ILE A 10 -5.51 -0.24 12.16
N ARG A 11 -4.61 -1.25 12.18
CA ARG A 11 -4.75 -2.42 11.30
C ARG A 11 -6.02 -3.21 11.60
N VAL A 12 -6.35 -3.42 12.87
CA VAL A 12 -7.56 -4.14 13.27
C VAL A 12 -8.82 -3.37 12.89
N VAL A 13 -8.87 -2.05 13.09
CA VAL A 13 -10.02 -1.20 12.74
C VAL A 13 -10.20 -1.13 11.22
N CYS A 14 -9.13 -0.89 10.46
CA CYS A 14 -9.20 -0.80 9.00
C CYS A 14 -9.58 -2.14 8.38
N SER A 15 -8.99 -3.24 8.85
CA SER A 15 -9.34 -4.59 8.39
C SER A 15 -10.77 -4.98 8.79
N SER A 16 -11.26 -4.54 9.95
CA SER A 16 -12.65 -4.80 10.39
C SER A 16 -13.69 -4.00 9.58
N ILE A 17 -13.40 -2.73 9.26
CA ILE A 17 -14.29 -1.88 8.45
C ILE A 17 -14.33 -2.39 7.00
N LEU A 18 -13.18 -2.71 6.42
CA LEU A 18 -13.09 -3.23 5.05
C LEU A 18 -13.83 -4.55 4.90
N VAL A 19 -13.72 -5.47 5.86
CA VAL A 19 -14.43 -6.77 5.79
C VAL A 19 -15.94 -6.61 5.92
N LYS A 20 -16.41 -5.73 6.81
CA LYS A 20 -17.86 -5.51 7.02
C LYS A 20 -18.54 -4.82 5.84
N HIS A 21 -17.88 -3.83 5.22
CA HIS A 21 -18.46 -3.07 4.11
C HIS A 21 -18.07 -3.59 2.72
N LYS A 22 -17.23 -4.63 2.63
CA LYS A 22 -16.82 -5.27 1.35
C LYS A 22 -18.02 -5.66 0.49
N TRP A 23 -19.00 -6.34 1.08
CA TRP A 23 -20.18 -6.79 0.33
C TRP A 23 -21.07 -5.63 -0.11
N GLN A 24 -21.24 -4.63 0.74
CA GLN A 24 -22.06 -3.46 0.47
C GLN A 24 -21.47 -2.61 -0.66
N ILE A 25 -20.14 -2.42 -0.67
CA ILE A 25 -19.45 -1.64 -1.70
C ILE A 25 -19.29 -2.42 -3.01
N PHE A 26 -19.23 -3.75 -2.98
CA PHE A 26 -19.05 -4.55 -4.20
C PHE A 26 -20.37 -4.84 -4.92
N VAL A 27 -21.49 -4.90 -4.20
CA VAL A 27 -22.81 -5.29 -4.77
C VAL A 27 -23.75 -4.11 -4.96
N LEU A 28 -23.87 -3.20 -3.99
CA LEU A 28 -24.84 -2.09 -4.08
C LEU A 28 -24.34 -0.95 -4.96
N TRP A 29 -23.02 -0.79 -5.01
CA TRP A 29 -22.37 0.27 -5.77
C TRP A 29 -22.59 0.12 -7.28
N PRO A 30 -22.33 -1.06 -7.91
CA PRO A 30 -22.59 -1.25 -9.34
C PRO A 30 -24.08 -1.17 -9.69
N SER A 31 -24.97 -1.59 -8.78
CA SER A 31 -26.41 -1.50 -9.04
C SER A 31 -26.90 -0.05 -9.19
N TYR A 32 -26.25 0.91 -8.51
CA TYR A 32 -26.64 2.31 -8.60
C TYR A 32 -26.18 2.99 -9.90
N TYR A 33 -25.19 2.41 -10.61
CA TYR A 33 -24.81 2.89 -11.95
C TYR A 33 -25.91 2.68 -12.99
N TYR A 34 -26.76 1.65 -12.83
CA TYR A 34 -27.88 1.44 -13.76
C TYR A 34 -28.89 2.59 -13.74
N VAL A 35 -29.00 3.32 -12.62
CA VAL A 35 -29.88 4.51 -12.51
C VAL A 35 -29.34 5.68 -13.33
N VAL A 36 -28.01 5.76 -13.50
CA VAL A 36 -27.34 6.87 -14.20
C VAL A 36 -27.07 6.54 -15.69
N GLN A 37 -27.16 5.27 -16.07
CA GLN A 37 -26.98 4.78 -17.44
C GLN A 37 -28.32 4.71 -18.19
N GLY A 38 -28.79 5.84 -18.74
CA GLY A 38 -30.03 5.86 -19.52
C GLY A 38 -29.93 5.14 -20.88
N HIS A 39 -28.75 5.15 -21.51
CA HIS A 39 -28.47 4.38 -22.73
C HIS A 39 -27.17 3.60 -22.53
N ARG A 40 -27.07 2.40 -23.14
CA ARG A 40 -25.92 1.49 -22.93
C ARG A 40 -24.61 2.10 -23.44
N PHE A 41 -24.65 2.82 -24.56
CA PHE A 41 -23.46 3.41 -25.18
C PHE A 41 -23.80 4.73 -25.87
N GLY A 42 -22.91 5.72 -25.73
CA GLY A 42 -22.88 6.93 -26.55
C GLY A 42 -21.66 6.88 -27.46
N ILE A 43 -21.86 7.18 -28.74
CA ILE A 43 -20.77 7.33 -29.71
C ILE A 43 -20.43 8.81 -29.75
N ILE A 44 -19.20 9.15 -29.36
CA ILE A 44 -18.69 10.50 -29.52
C ILE A 44 -17.63 10.57 -30.62
N GLU A 45 -17.76 11.58 -31.45
CA GLU A 45 -16.83 11.85 -32.54
C GLU A 45 -15.41 12.05 -31.97
N GLY A 46 -14.43 11.33 -32.51
CA GLY A 46 -13.03 11.39 -32.08
C GLY A 46 -12.62 10.48 -30.90
N TYR A 47 -13.55 9.98 -30.08
CA TYR A 47 -13.21 9.09 -28.95
C TYR A 47 -13.92 7.71 -29.00
N GLY A 48 -14.85 7.52 -29.93
CA GLY A 48 -15.49 6.23 -30.18
C GLY A 48 -16.63 5.89 -29.21
N CYS A 49 -16.80 4.60 -28.95
CA CYS A 49 -17.89 4.07 -28.11
C CYS A 49 -17.51 4.13 -26.63
N ARG A 50 -18.32 4.83 -25.83
CA ARG A 50 -18.18 4.86 -24.37
C ARG A 50 -19.53 4.67 -23.69
N PRO A 51 -19.58 4.07 -22.49
CA PRO A 51 -20.81 4.07 -21.69
C PRO A 51 -21.23 5.51 -21.41
N THR A 52 -22.49 5.86 -21.70
CA THR A 52 -22.97 7.23 -21.52
C THR A 52 -23.42 7.44 -20.08
N THR A 53 -22.67 8.26 -19.35
CA THR A 53 -23.07 8.78 -18.03
C THR A 53 -23.44 10.25 -18.20
N TYR A 54 -24.69 10.60 -17.91
CA TYR A 54 -25.12 12.00 -17.97
C TYR A 54 -24.47 12.82 -16.86
N PHE A 55 -24.11 14.07 -17.15
CA PHE A 55 -23.68 15.03 -16.13
C PHE A 55 -24.89 15.49 -15.33
N SER A 56 -25.28 14.69 -14.34
CA SER A 56 -26.30 15.04 -13.36
C SER A 56 -25.68 15.15 -11.98
N ILE A 57 -26.36 15.87 -11.09
CA ILE A 57 -25.98 15.97 -9.67
C ILE A 57 -25.87 14.57 -9.05
N ALA A 58 -26.80 13.66 -9.39
CA ALA A 58 -26.72 12.26 -8.97
C ALA A 58 -25.45 11.57 -9.48
N ALA A 59 -25.08 11.74 -10.75
CA ALA A 59 -23.88 11.12 -11.32
C ALA A 59 -22.58 11.57 -10.62
N ILE A 60 -22.50 12.82 -10.15
CA ILE A 60 -21.34 13.34 -9.42
C ILE A 60 -21.17 12.63 -8.07
N PHE A 61 -22.24 12.56 -7.27
CA PHE A 61 -22.20 11.91 -5.96
C PHE A 61 -21.99 10.41 -6.03
N ILE A 62 -22.51 9.79 -7.10
CA ILE A 62 -22.36 8.37 -7.33
C ILE A 62 -20.97 8.15 -7.89
N VAL A 63 -20.71 8.46 -9.14
CA VAL A 63 -19.51 7.98 -9.83
C VAL A 63 -18.22 8.64 -9.35
N TRP A 64 -18.24 9.94 -9.02
CA TRP A 64 -17.03 10.75 -8.84
C TRP A 64 -16.61 10.96 -7.38
N LEU A 65 -17.56 11.06 -6.46
CA LEU A 65 -17.27 11.31 -5.04
C LEU A 65 -16.53 10.16 -4.32
N PRO A 66 -16.87 8.87 -4.51
CA PRO A 66 -16.17 7.76 -3.83
C PRO A 66 -14.69 7.61 -4.17
N PRO A 67 -14.23 7.64 -5.44
CA PRO A 67 -12.80 7.56 -5.71
C PRO A 67 -12.05 8.74 -5.09
N LEU A 68 -12.70 9.90 -4.95
CA LEU A 68 -12.14 11.05 -4.25
C LEU A 68 -12.02 10.79 -2.73
N ILE A 69 -13.07 10.27 -2.10
CA ILE A 69 -13.05 9.92 -0.66
C ILE A 69 -12.02 8.83 -0.38
N LEU A 70 -11.96 7.80 -1.22
CA LEU A 70 -11.01 6.69 -1.09
C LEU A 70 -9.56 7.17 -1.26
N SER A 71 -9.28 8.06 -2.21
CA SER A 71 -7.93 8.59 -2.42
C SER A 71 -7.47 9.49 -1.27
N ILE A 72 -8.35 10.37 -0.76
CA ILE A 72 -8.06 11.19 0.44
C ILE A 72 -7.80 10.29 1.66
N GLY A 73 -8.65 9.27 1.87
CA GLY A 73 -8.47 8.28 2.93
C GLY A 73 -7.16 7.51 2.81
N ALA A 74 -6.78 7.11 1.60
CA ALA A 74 -5.53 6.40 1.33
C ALA A 74 -4.30 7.25 1.63
N ILE A 75 -4.29 8.53 1.23
CA ILE A 75 -3.19 9.46 1.52
C ILE A 75 -3.07 9.69 3.03
N ALA A 76 -4.19 9.90 3.73
CA ALA A 76 -4.18 10.08 5.17
C ALA A 76 -3.62 8.83 5.89
N PHE A 77 -4.06 7.64 5.49
CA PHE A 77 -3.58 6.38 6.04
C PHE A 77 -2.08 6.17 5.76
N ALA A 78 -1.63 6.42 4.53
CA ALA A 78 -0.22 6.36 4.17
C ALA A 78 0.63 7.30 5.03
N GLY A 79 0.17 8.54 5.25
CA GLY A 79 0.83 9.49 6.14
C GLY A 79 0.95 8.99 7.59
N LEU A 80 -0.11 8.39 8.14
CA LEU A 80 -0.09 7.83 9.49
C LEU A 80 0.90 6.65 9.63
N VAL A 81 1.03 5.82 8.60
CA VAL A 81 1.99 4.71 8.57
C VAL A 81 3.43 5.21 8.36
N LEU A 82 3.62 6.24 7.55
CA LEU A 82 4.94 6.81 7.25
C LEU A 82 5.57 7.52 8.45
N ARG A 83 4.78 8.21 9.28
CA ARG A 83 5.28 8.94 10.47
C ARG A 83 6.15 8.08 11.42
N PRO A 84 5.66 6.95 11.96
CA PRO A 84 6.47 6.11 12.85
C PRO A 84 7.65 5.45 12.12
N PHE A 85 7.53 5.19 10.81
CA PHE A 85 8.63 4.68 10.00
C PHE A 85 9.78 5.70 9.93
N ILE A 86 9.47 6.98 9.66
CA ILE A 86 10.46 8.06 9.66
C ILE A 86 11.07 8.24 11.05
N GLN A 87 10.26 8.19 12.10
CA GLN A 87 10.77 8.27 13.49
C GLN A 87 11.73 7.12 13.83
N CYS A 88 11.41 5.90 13.39
CA CYS A 88 12.28 4.74 13.56
C CYS A 88 13.59 4.89 12.78
N ARG A 89 13.52 5.42 11.55
CA ARG A 89 14.70 5.73 10.73
C ARG A 89 15.63 6.73 11.41
N ILE A 90 15.09 7.81 11.97
CA ILE A 90 15.89 8.83 12.68
C ILE A 90 16.49 8.24 13.96
N SER A 91 15.70 7.49 14.75
CA SER A 91 16.19 6.88 15.99
C SER A 91 17.30 5.86 15.73
N PHE A 92 17.19 5.06 14.66
CA PHE A 92 18.23 4.13 14.26
C PHE A 92 19.51 4.86 13.81
N ALA A 93 19.37 5.93 13.02
CA ALA A 93 20.49 6.73 12.57
C ALA A 93 21.25 7.40 13.73
N THR A 94 20.53 7.90 14.74
CA THR A 94 21.18 8.43 15.95
C THR A 94 21.94 7.35 16.70
N HIS A 95 21.35 6.16 16.90
CA HIS A 95 22.05 5.05 17.54
C HIS A 95 23.32 4.60 16.79
N LEU A 96 23.30 4.60 15.45
CA LEU A 96 24.49 4.33 14.64
C LEU A 96 25.57 5.40 14.86
N ALA A 97 25.18 6.67 14.90
CA ALA A 97 26.11 7.78 15.10
C ALA A 97 26.76 7.74 16.49
N THR A 98 26.03 7.32 17.52
CA THR A 98 26.55 7.26 18.90
C THR A 98 27.39 6.01 19.17
N HIS A 99 27.08 4.87 18.54
CA HIS A 99 27.75 3.58 18.80
C HIS A 99 28.57 3.10 17.60
N SER A 100 29.89 3.32 17.65
CA SER A 100 30.85 2.93 16.61
C SER A 100 30.87 1.42 16.31
N ALA A 101 30.69 0.58 17.32
CA ALA A 101 30.62 -0.88 17.16
C ALA A 101 29.44 -1.33 16.28
N LEU A 102 28.26 -0.69 16.40
CA LEU A 102 27.09 -1.01 15.58
C LEU A 102 27.30 -0.57 14.12
N SER A 103 27.85 0.62 13.93
CA SER A 103 28.22 1.12 12.60
C SER A 103 29.23 0.21 11.89
N TYR A 104 30.26 -0.26 12.62
CA TYR A 104 31.24 -1.20 12.09
C TYR A 104 30.62 -2.57 11.75
N ALA A 105 29.75 -3.10 12.61
CA ALA A 105 29.06 -4.36 12.36
C ALA A 105 28.18 -4.30 11.09
N ILE A 106 27.45 -3.20 10.88
CA ILE A 106 26.64 -3.01 9.67
C ILE A 106 27.51 -2.86 8.42
N TRP A 107 28.57 -2.04 8.49
CA TRP A 107 29.52 -1.89 7.39
C TRP A 107 30.12 -3.25 6.99
N PHE A 108 30.58 -4.03 7.97
CA PHE A 108 31.12 -5.36 7.74
C PHE A 108 30.09 -6.29 7.11
N THR A 109 28.84 -6.28 7.58
CA THR A 109 27.77 -7.13 7.03
C THR A 109 27.47 -6.78 5.58
N VAL A 110 27.40 -5.48 5.24
CA VAL A 110 27.12 -5.01 3.86
C VAL A 110 28.27 -5.31 2.91
N VAL A 111 29.52 -5.29 3.39
CA VAL A 111 30.70 -5.62 2.57
C VAL A 111 30.88 -7.13 2.44
N SER A 112 30.57 -7.90 3.49
CA SER A 112 30.76 -9.36 3.52
C SER A 112 29.65 -10.11 2.79
N ILE A 113 28.44 -9.56 2.77
CA ILE A 113 27.29 -10.12 2.06
C ILE A 113 26.94 -9.15 0.94
N PRO A 114 27.22 -9.49 -0.33
CA PRO A 114 26.83 -8.62 -1.43
C PRO A 114 25.31 -8.49 -1.44
N ILE A 115 24.81 -7.25 -1.33
CA ILE A 115 23.41 -6.95 -1.62
C ILE A 115 23.12 -7.36 -3.06
N CYS A 116 22.12 -8.23 -3.28
CA CYS A 116 21.78 -8.65 -4.64
C CYS A 116 21.44 -7.41 -5.48
N PRO A 117 22.25 -7.08 -6.51
CA PRO A 117 21.99 -5.91 -7.34
C PRO A 117 20.70 -6.14 -8.13
N TRP A 118 19.87 -5.12 -8.27
CA TRP A 118 18.74 -5.20 -9.19
C TRP A 118 19.28 -5.16 -10.63
N MET A 119 19.32 -6.32 -11.28
CA MET A 119 19.90 -6.47 -12.62
C MET A 119 18.84 -6.32 -13.71
N ASN A 120 17.66 -6.94 -13.56
CA ASN A 120 16.52 -6.86 -14.49
C ASN A 120 15.25 -7.52 -13.90
N TRP A 121 14.11 -7.44 -14.61
CA TRP A 121 12.83 -8.03 -14.18
C TRP A 121 12.84 -9.57 -14.11
N ALA A 122 13.58 -10.22 -15.01
CA ALA A 122 13.65 -11.68 -15.09
C ALA A 122 14.41 -12.27 -13.88
N ASP A 123 15.42 -11.57 -13.39
CA ASP A 123 16.22 -11.95 -12.23
C ASP A 123 15.38 -12.05 -10.95
N VAL A 124 14.51 -11.05 -10.71
CA VAL A 124 13.58 -11.00 -9.56
C VAL A 124 12.55 -12.13 -9.57
N HIS A 125 12.20 -12.66 -10.74
CA HIS A 125 11.22 -13.74 -10.90
C HIS A 125 11.85 -15.11 -11.15
N SER A 126 13.18 -15.21 -11.01
CA SER A 126 13.92 -16.46 -11.11
C SER A 126 14.09 -17.11 -9.72
N ASN A 127 14.26 -18.43 -9.66
CA ASN A 127 14.62 -19.18 -8.45
C ASN A 127 13.68 -19.03 -7.23
N PHE A 128 12.39 -18.76 -7.43
CA PHE A 128 11.38 -18.66 -6.35
C PHE A 128 11.26 -19.92 -5.48
N SER A 129 11.72 -21.08 -5.95
CA SER A 129 11.71 -22.35 -5.22
C SER A 129 12.96 -22.57 -4.36
N ARG A 130 13.97 -21.69 -4.45
CA ARG A 130 15.22 -21.83 -3.70
C ARG A 130 15.05 -21.21 -2.31
N ILE A 131 15.27 -22.01 -1.26
CA ILE A 131 15.35 -21.53 0.11
C ILE A 131 16.83 -21.23 0.42
N ASP A 132 17.18 -19.96 0.60
CA ASP A 132 18.53 -19.59 1.03
C ASP A 132 18.73 -19.98 2.51
N LEU A 133 19.84 -20.66 2.78
CA LEU A 133 20.23 -21.13 4.11
C LEU A 133 21.23 -20.14 4.72
N TYR A 134 20.85 -19.48 5.81
CA TYR A 134 21.75 -18.58 6.54
C TYR A 134 22.38 -19.34 7.72
N PRO A 135 23.71 -19.24 7.92
CA PRO A 135 24.39 -19.92 9.02
C PRO A 135 23.85 -19.40 10.37
N ALA A 136 23.47 -20.32 11.25
CA ALA A 136 22.87 -20.02 12.55
C ALA A 136 23.79 -19.27 13.53
N LEU A 137 25.05 -19.03 13.17
CA LEU A 137 26.05 -18.32 13.98
C LEU A 137 25.61 -16.91 14.40
N PHE A 138 24.69 -16.27 13.66
CA PHE A 138 24.14 -14.94 13.98
C PHE A 138 22.75 -14.97 14.62
N HIS A 139 22.19 -16.15 14.88
CA HIS A 139 20.96 -16.29 15.65
C HIS A 139 21.34 -16.47 17.12
N ALA A 140 20.92 -15.56 17.99
CA ALA A 140 21.07 -15.75 19.43
C ALA A 140 20.31 -17.03 19.86
N PRO A 141 20.82 -17.80 20.83
CA PRO A 141 20.12 -18.98 21.34
C PRO A 141 18.78 -18.64 22.01
#